data_AF-A0A177NML2-F1
#
_entry.id   AF-A0A177NML2-F1
#
_cell.length_a   1.000
_cell.length_b   1.000
_cell.length_c   1.000
_cell.angle_alpha   90.00
_cell.angle_beta   90.00
_cell.angle_gamma   90.00
#
_symmetry.space_group_name_H-M   'P 1'
#
loop_
_entity.id
_entity.type
_entity.pdbx_description
1 polymer ?
#
loop_
_entity_poly.entity_id
_entity_poly.type
_entity_poly.pdbx_seq_one_letter_code
_entity_poly.pdbx_strand_id
1 'polypeptide(L)'
;MLDLEEFKSIWEISYRWEGLQPPDNDLSSIPDGVKKKIEKLIWAFREEQLQLRDSTGQAVYDSRNDLIDLLFLNQTRKLLRKCFKQKHYPKSIFGGLFIKRADLLKWCKEDFTNLPEFWIEDTAKPANESFQAKQLIGRHVNQDQDKQLCQSIARTLWDIDPNIHPAHMAKSWAILEYGNGRLYKNKDGEYETPKNWIKEVDPHRDSRGDGRPRKIPYLIDLENGGLAKD
;
A
#
# COMPACT_ATOMS: atom_id res chain seq x y z
N MET A 1 27.29 5.89 -16.56
CA MET A 1 26.06 6.13 -17.34
C MET A 1 24.96 5.34 -16.66
N LEU A 2 23.86 5.97 -16.28
CA LEU A 2 22.75 5.30 -15.62
C LEU A 2 22.05 4.36 -16.61
N ASP A 3 21.71 3.17 -16.14
CA ASP A 3 20.83 2.27 -16.89
C ASP A 3 19.40 2.81 -16.84
N LEU A 4 18.87 3.26 -17.98
CA LEU A 4 17.56 3.91 -18.07
C LEU A 4 16.39 2.94 -17.83
N GLU A 5 16.65 1.62 -17.86
CA GLU A 5 15.67 0.60 -17.47
C GLU A 5 15.57 0.46 -15.94
N GLU A 6 16.72 0.53 -15.25
CA GLU A 6 16.77 0.44 -13.79
C GLU A 6 16.53 1.76 -13.07
N PHE A 7 16.80 2.90 -13.69
CA PHE A 7 16.73 4.22 -13.08
C PHE A 7 15.73 5.12 -13.81
N LYS A 8 14.80 5.71 -13.06
CA LYS A 8 13.89 6.72 -13.59
C LYS A 8 13.92 7.97 -12.73
N SER A 9 13.70 9.11 -13.37
CA SER A 9 13.68 10.38 -12.66
C SER A 9 12.42 10.53 -11.80
N ILE A 10 12.49 11.31 -10.71
CA ILE A 10 11.31 11.63 -9.88
C ILE A 10 10.19 12.21 -10.75
N TRP A 11 10.55 13.04 -11.74
CA TRP A 11 9.61 13.61 -12.71
C TRP A 11 8.88 12.52 -13.49
N GLU A 12 9.63 11.65 -14.15
CA GLU A 12 9.07 10.57 -14.97
C GLU A 12 8.21 9.61 -14.13
N ILE A 13 8.70 9.24 -12.95
CA ILE A 13 7.98 8.36 -12.02
C ILE A 13 6.64 8.97 -11.64
N SER A 14 6.62 10.24 -11.26
CA SER A 14 5.41 10.89 -10.76
C SER A 14 4.32 11.04 -11.82
N TYR A 15 4.69 11.32 -13.08
CA TYR A 15 3.74 11.36 -14.19
C TYR A 15 3.22 9.96 -14.54
N ARG A 16 4.12 9.00 -14.70
CA ARG A 16 3.72 7.64 -15.09
C ARG A 16 2.91 6.95 -14.00
N TRP A 17 3.11 7.28 -12.71
CA TRP A 17 2.31 6.74 -11.61
C TRP A 17 0.85 7.20 -11.66
N GLU A 18 0.58 8.33 -12.28
CA GLU A 18 -0.78 8.84 -12.53
C GLU A 18 -1.33 8.38 -13.89
N GLY A 19 -0.63 7.48 -14.59
CA GLY A 19 -0.99 7.04 -15.95
C GLY A 19 -0.80 8.12 -17.02
N LEU A 20 -0.01 9.16 -16.73
CA LEU A 20 0.25 10.28 -17.64
C LEU A 20 1.63 10.15 -18.31
N GLN A 21 1.74 10.67 -19.52
CA GLN A 21 3.04 10.81 -20.18
C GLN A 21 3.78 12.04 -19.62
N PRO A 22 5.06 11.92 -19.24
CA PRO A 22 5.83 13.05 -18.74
C PRO A 22 6.07 14.05 -19.88
N PRO A 23 5.75 15.34 -19.69
CA PRO A 23 5.96 16.35 -20.71
C PRO A 23 7.45 16.65 -20.90
N ASP A 24 7.83 17.02 -22.12
CA ASP A 24 9.20 17.37 -22.48
C ASP A 24 9.64 18.74 -21.93
N ASN A 25 8.69 19.63 -21.63
CA ASN A 25 8.95 20.97 -21.13
C ASN A 25 8.35 21.19 -19.74
N ASP A 26 8.86 22.22 -19.05
CA ASP A 26 8.24 22.74 -17.83
C ASP A 26 6.80 23.18 -18.15
N LEU A 27 5.82 22.56 -17.49
CA LEU A 27 4.43 22.99 -17.59
C LEU A 27 4.18 24.17 -16.64
N SER A 28 3.41 25.15 -17.09
CA SER A 28 2.93 26.25 -16.24
C SER A 28 2.03 25.76 -15.10
N SER A 29 1.42 24.59 -15.24
CA SER A 29 0.66 23.92 -14.19
C SER A 29 0.86 22.41 -14.26
N ILE A 30 1.31 21.83 -13.14
CA ILE A 30 1.48 20.39 -12.96
C ILE A 30 0.18 19.83 -12.33
N PRO A 31 -0.32 18.67 -12.77
CA PRO A 31 -1.49 18.05 -12.15
C PRO A 31 -1.27 17.78 -10.66
N ASP A 32 -2.31 17.96 -9.85
CA ASP A 32 -2.18 17.84 -8.40
C ASP A 32 -1.83 16.41 -7.93
N GLY A 33 -2.25 15.38 -8.67
CA GLY A 33 -1.82 14.00 -8.45
C GLY A 33 -0.30 13.86 -8.56
N VAL A 34 0.26 14.38 -9.66
CA VAL A 34 1.71 14.39 -9.89
C VAL A 34 2.46 15.17 -8.80
N LYS A 35 1.96 16.33 -8.36
CA LYS A 35 2.57 17.09 -7.25
C LYS A 35 2.63 16.26 -5.97
N LYS A 36 1.53 15.59 -5.60
CA LYS A 36 1.47 14.72 -4.42
C LYS A 36 2.47 13.57 -4.51
N LYS A 37 2.65 12.97 -5.70
CA LYS A 37 3.65 11.91 -5.92
C LYS A 37 5.08 12.43 -5.76
N ILE A 38 5.39 13.60 -6.33
CA ILE A 38 6.69 14.26 -6.16
C ILE A 38 6.96 14.51 -4.68
N GLU A 39 6.01 15.13 -3.96
CA GLU A 39 6.13 15.40 -2.52
C GLU A 39 6.37 14.12 -1.72
N LYS A 40 5.63 13.06 -2.02
CA LYS A 40 5.75 11.77 -1.33
C LYS A 40 7.13 11.16 -1.53
N LEU A 41 7.66 11.18 -2.76
CA LEU A 41 8.99 10.65 -3.08
C LEU A 41 10.11 11.45 -2.39
N ILE A 42 9.98 12.77 -2.34
CA ILE A 42 10.94 13.62 -1.63
C ILE A 42 10.87 13.35 -0.12
N TRP A 43 9.67 13.17 0.42
CA TRP A 43 9.49 12.85 1.83
C TRP A 43 10.18 11.53 2.19
N ALA A 44 9.98 10.48 1.38
CA ALA A 44 10.67 9.19 1.55
C ALA A 44 12.20 9.33 1.52
N PHE A 45 12.73 10.17 0.64
CA PHE A 45 14.16 10.48 0.62
C PHE A 45 14.64 11.15 1.90
N ARG A 46 13.90 12.13 2.41
CA ARG A 46 14.25 12.86 3.64
C ARG A 46 14.20 11.96 4.89
N GLU A 47 13.27 11.02 4.92
CA GLU A 47 13.18 10.00 5.96
C GLU A 47 14.20 8.87 5.79
N GLU A 48 15.11 8.98 4.80
CA GLU A 48 16.15 7.99 4.48
C GLU A 48 15.59 6.61 4.08
N GLN A 49 14.32 6.56 3.68
CA GLN A 49 13.64 5.35 3.21
C GLN A 49 13.91 5.08 1.73
N LEU A 50 14.27 6.12 0.98
CA LEU A 50 14.53 6.03 -0.45
C LEU A 50 15.83 6.75 -0.80
N GLN A 51 16.73 6.10 -1.54
CA GLN A 51 17.98 6.72 -1.99
C GLN A 51 17.79 7.42 -3.33
N LEU A 52 18.15 8.70 -3.40
CA LEU A 52 18.20 9.45 -4.66
C LEU A 52 19.61 9.41 -5.27
N ARG A 53 19.66 9.51 -6.60
CA ARG A 53 20.89 9.64 -7.37
C ARG A 53 20.81 10.82 -8.34
N ASP A 54 21.94 11.42 -8.64
CA ASP A 54 22.03 12.45 -9.69
C ASP A 54 22.13 11.80 -11.09
N SER A 55 22.17 12.62 -12.14
CA SER A 55 22.33 12.17 -13.53
C SER A 55 23.66 11.45 -13.81
N THR A 56 24.65 11.60 -12.94
CA THR A 56 25.94 10.89 -13.02
C THR A 56 25.88 9.51 -12.35
N GLY A 57 24.82 9.25 -11.57
CA GLY A 57 24.56 8.04 -10.81
C GLY A 57 25.13 8.06 -9.38
N GLN A 58 25.67 9.19 -8.94
CA GLN A 58 26.15 9.37 -7.57
C GLN A 58 24.98 9.49 -6.61
N ALA A 59 25.14 8.92 -5.41
CA ALA A 59 24.14 9.02 -4.35
C ALA A 59 24.03 10.48 -3.88
N VAL A 60 22.80 10.99 -3.84
CA VAL A 60 22.49 12.28 -3.24
C VAL A 60 22.29 12.05 -1.75
N TYR A 61 23.02 12.77 -0.92
CA TYR A 61 22.91 12.67 0.54
C TYR A 61 22.13 13.85 1.09
N ASP A 62 21.17 13.58 1.98
CA ASP A 62 20.59 14.61 2.83
C ASP A 62 21.38 14.67 4.15
N SER A 63 22.37 15.55 4.22
CA SER A 63 23.13 15.74 5.46
C SER A 63 22.20 16.35 6.51
N ARG A 64 21.80 15.61 7.55
CA ARG A 64 21.04 16.19 8.69
C ARG A 64 21.84 17.23 9.49
N ASN A 65 23.13 17.41 9.18
CA ASN A 65 24.00 18.34 9.87
C ASN A 65 23.99 19.72 9.18
N ASP A 66 23.29 20.68 9.80
CA ASP A 66 23.12 22.04 9.28
C ASP A 66 24.44 22.81 9.09
N LEU A 67 25.51 22.45 9.80
CA LEU A 67 26.85 23.03 9.62
C LEU A 67 27.49 22.61 8.29
N ILE A 68 27.29 21.36 7.87
CA ILE A 68 27.77 20.85 6.59
C ILE A 68 26.96 21.47 5.45
N ASP A 69 25.65 21.66 5.62
CA ASP A 69 24.79 22.31 4.62
C ASP A 69 25.07 23.80 4.40
N LEU A 70 25.66 24.47 5.37
CA LEU A 70 26.06 25.87 5.24
C LEU A 70 27.36 26.02 4.44
N LEU A 71 28.30 25.08 4.64
CA LEU A 71 29.62 25.06 4.00
C LEU A 71 29.59 24.45 2.60
N PHE A 72 28.82 23.38 2.42
CA PHE A 72 28.58 22.74 1.13
C PHE A 72 27.26 23.27 0.60
N LEU A 73 27.33 24.09 -0.44
CA LEU A 73 26.20 24.68 -1.16
C LEU A 73 25.33 23.58 -1.79
N ASN A 74 24.65 22.77 -0.97
CA ASN A 74 23.76 21.70 -1.38
C ASN A 74 22.52 22.33 -2.00
N GLN A 75 22.66 22.72 -3.27
CA GLN A 75 21.61 23.29 -4.09
C GLN A 75 20.39 22.39 -4.03
N THR A 76 20.57 21.06 -4.09
CA THR A 76 19.51 20.06 -3.98
C THR A 76 18.68 20.23 -2.69
N ARG A 77 19.29 20.39 -1.50
CA ARG A 77 18.54 20.59 -0.24
C ARG A 77 17.80 21.93 -0.20
N LYS A 78 18.45 23.02 -0.63
CA LYS A 78 17.78 24.34 -0.74
C LYS A 78 16.59 24.27 -1.69
N LEU A 79 16.70 23.50 -2.77
CA LEU A 79 15.67 23.34 -3.78
C LEU A 79 14.53 22.44 -3.30
N LEU A 80 14.82 21.30 -2.66
CA LEU A 80 13.80 20.44 -2.02
C LEU A 80 13.02 21.20 -0.95
N ARG A 81 13.69 22.02 -0.12
CA ARG A 81 13.01 22.91 0.86
C ARG A 81 12.11 23.95 0.18
N LYS A 82 12.52 24.52 -0.96
CA LYS A 82 11.68 25.44 -1.74
C LYS A 82 10.46 24.74 -2.32
N CYS A 83 10.58 23.48 -2.74
CA CYS A 83 9.44 22.72 -3.27
C CYS A 83 8.31 22.61 -2.24
N PHE A 84 8.61 22.23 -1.00
CA PHE A 84 7.60 22.13 0.07
C PHE A 84 7.02 23.49 0.49
N LYS A 85 7.86 24.54 0.56
CA LYS A 85 7.40 25.86 1.04
C LYS A 85 6.66 26.66 -0.03
N GLN A 86 7.09 26.55 -1.29
CA GLN A 86 6.62 27.40 -2.39
C GLN A 86 5.75 26.64 -3.40
N LYS A 87 5.55 25.32 -3.22
CA LYS A 87 4.77 24.45 -4.12
C LYS A 87 5.17 24.57 -5.59
N HIS A 88 6.47 24.76 -5.81
CA HIS A 88 7.06 24.94 -7.13
C HIS A 88 7.89 23.71 -7.48
N TYR A 89 7.57 23.04 -8.59
CA TYR A 89 8.18 21.76 -8.98
C TYR A 89 8.81 21.83 -10.37
N PRO A 90 10.01 22.42 -10.51
CA PRO A 90 10.64 22.55 -11.82
C PRO A 90 11.15 21.21 -12.33
N LYS A 91 10.88 20.91 -13.61
CA LYS A 91 11.33 19.68 -14.29
C LYS A 91 12.84 19.56 -14.28
N SER A 92 13.57 20.66 -14.47
CA SER A 92 15.05 20.66 -14.50
C SER A 92 15.68 20.02 -13.26
N ILE A 93 14.99 20.08 -12.11
CA ILE A 93 15.44 19.50 -10.86
C ILE A 93 14.99 18.05 -10.74
N PHE A 94 13.68 17.80 -10.85
CA PHE A 94 13.12 16.46 -10.64
C PHE A 94 13.41 15.49 -11.79
N GLY A 95 13.74 15.99 -12.96
CA GLY A 95 14.28 15.24 -14.09
C GLY A 95 15.74 14.87 -13.92
N GLY A 96 16.49 15.58 -13.07
CA GLY A 96 17.89 15.30 -12.75
C GLY A 96 18.10 14.39 -11.53
N LEU A 97 17.03 14.06 -10.81
CA LEU A 97 17.04 13.19 -9.63
C LEU A 97 16.41 11.85 -9.96
N PHE A 98 17.18 10.78 -9.79
CA PHE A 98 16.84 9.43 -10.19
C PHE A 98 16.65 8.52 -8.98
N ILE A 99 15.74 7.56 -9.13
CA ILE A 99 15.47 6.50 -8.16
C ILE A 99 15.73 5.16 -8.85
N LYS A 100 16.40 4.25 -8.13
CA LYS A 100 16.56 2.87 -8.60
C LYS A 100 15.25 2.11 -8.45
N ARG A 101 14.87 1.33 -9.46
CA ARG A 101 13.68 0.47 -9.47
C ARG A 101 13.60 -0.39 -8.21
N ALA A 102 14.66 -1.12 -7.89
CA ALA A 102 14.69 -2.02 -6.72
C ALA A 102 14.39 -1.29 -5.40
N ASP A 103 14.93 -0.07 -5.24
CA ASP A 103 14.75 0.73 -4.04
C ASP A 103 13.30 1.25 -3.95
N LEU A 104 12.74 1.71 -5.07
CA LEU A 104 11.34 2.14 -5.10
C LEU A 104 10.36 0.99 -4.82
N LEU A 105 10.60 -0.19 -5.42
CA LEU A 105 9.76 -1.37 -5.22
C LEU A 105 9.80 -1.83 -3.76
N LYS A 106 11.00 -1.81 -3.14
CA LYS A 106 11.16 -2.12 -1.72
C LYS A 106 10.38 -1.13 -0.86
N TRP A 107 10.57 0.16 -1.10
CA TRP A 107 9.88 1.21 -0.35
C TRP A 107 8.35 1.14 -0.50
N CYS A 108 7.81 0.89 -1.69
CA CYS A 108 6.37 0.74 -1.89
C CYS A 108 5.77 -0.42 -1.08
N LYS A 109 6.51 -1.53 -0.95
CA LYS A 109 6.09 -2.67 -0.11
C LYS A 109 6.07 -2.33 1.37
N GLU A 110 7.04 -1.55 1.84
CA GLU A 110 7.17 -1.14 3.24
C GLU A 110 6.17 -0.03 3.62
N ASP A 111 5.88 0.89 2.70
CA ASP A 111 4.95 2.03 2.89
C ASP A 111 3.50 1.71 2.47
N PHE A 112 3.17 0.42 2.26
CA PHE A 112 1.84 -0.06 1.84
C PHE A 112 1.21 0.73 0.68
N THR A 113 2.03 1.17 -0.28
CA THR A 113 1.60 2.02 -1.39
C THR A 113 1.46 1.22 -2.67
N ASN A 114 0.41 1.51 -3.45
CA ASN A 114 0.19 0.90 -4.76
C ASN A 114 1.42 1.09 -5.64
N LEU A 115 1.99 -0.03 -6.07
CA LEU A 115 3.14 -0.07 -6.97
C LEU A 115 2.82 0.69 -8.27
N PRO A 116 3.77 1.46 -8.80
CA PRO A 116 3.59 2.09 -10.10
C PRO A 116 3.50 1.01 -11.19
N GLU A 117 2.35 0.90 -11.86
CA GLU A 117 2.07 -0.13 -12.88
C GLU A 117 3.11 -0.13 -14.01
N PHE A 118 3.60 1.05 -14.38
CA PHE A 118 4.58 1.23 -15.46
C PHE A 118 5.95 0.56 -15.22
N TRP A 119 6.25 0.11 -13.99
CA TRP A 119 7.48 -0.62 -13.68
C TRP A 119 7.26 -2.13 -13.52
N ILE A 120 6.02 -2.59 -13.66
CA ILE A 120 5.63 -4.00 -13.66
C ILE A 120 5.75 -4.58 -15.08
N GLU A 121 5.59 -3.75 -16.12
CA GLU A 121 5.53 -4.16 -17.53
C GLU A 121 6.84 -4.69 -18.15
N ASP A 122 8.02 -4.41 -17.57
CA ASP A 122 9.32 -4.80 -18.15
C ASP A 122 9.84 -6.19 -17.73
N THR A 123 9.21 -6.86 -16.77
CA THR A 123 9.58 -8.23 -16.41
C THR A 123 8.57 -9.21 -16.98
N ALA A 124 8.78 -9.57 -18.24
CA ALA A 124 8.10 -10.64 -18.98
C ALA A 124 6.58 -10.44 -19.16
N LYS A 125 6.20 -10.02 -20.37
CA LYS A 125 4.94 -10.47 -20.96
C LYS A 125 5.00 -12.00 -21.15
N PRO A 126 4.18 -12.83 -20.50
CA PRO A 126 3.49 -13.86 -21.24
C PRO A 126 2.38 -13.16 -22.06
N ALA A 127 2.33 -13.49 -23.35
CA ALA A 127 1.32 -12.99 -24.25
C ALA A 127 -0.10 -13.32 -23.73
N ASN A 128 -1.00 -12.35 -23.88
CA ASN A 128 -2.44 -12.43 -23.66
C ASN A 128 -2.89 -12.72 -22.22
N GLU A 129 -3.14 -11.67 -21.44
CA GLU A 129 -4.40 -11.56 -20.70
C GLU A 129 -4.74 -10.07 -20.58
N SER A 130 -5.82 -9.66 -21.22
CA SER A 130 -6.47 -8.37 -20.99
C SER A 130 -6.73 -8.21 -19.49
N PHE A 131 -6.36 -7.06 -18.91
CA PHE A 131 -6.89 -6.60 -17.63
C PHE A 131 -8.39 -6.29 -17.78
N GLN A 132 -9.20 -7.34 -17.91
CA GLN A 132 -10.52 -7.33 -17.32
C GLN A 132 -10.29 -7.52 -15.83
N ALA A 133 -10.97 -6.72 -15.01
CA ALA A 133 -11.07 -6.92 -13.58
C ALA A 133 -11.47 -8.39 -13.33
N LYS A 134 -10.48 -9.24 -13.03
CA LYS A 134 -10.71 -10.66 -12.78
C LYS A 134 -11.32 -10.72 -11.40
N GLN A 135 -12.65 -10.65 -11.38
CA GLN A 135 -13.48 -11.34 -10.40
C GLN A 135 -12.73 -12.60 -9.96
N LEU A 136 -12.30 -12.63 -8.69
CA LEU A 136 -11.75 -13.82 -8.04
C LEU A 136 -12.86 -14.88 -7.94
N ILE A 137 -13.19 -15.50 -9.05
CA ILE A 137 -13.98 -16.72 -9.13
C ILE A 137 -12.99 -17.81 -9.55
N GLY A 138 -12.28 -18.33 -8.56
CA GLY A 138 -11.31 -19.40 -8.75
C GLY A 138 -10.76 -19.86 -7.41
N ARG A 139 -11.17 -21.06 -6.98
CA ARG A 139 -10.63 -21.72 -5.79
C ARG A 139 -9.10 -21.91 -5.93
N HIS A 140 -8.39 -21.19 -5.06
CA HIS A 140 -7.06 -21.41 -4.48
C HIS A 140 -5.76 -21.49 -5.28
N VAL A 141 -4.82 -20.70 -4.75
CA VAL A 141 -3.38 -21.00 -4.67
C VAL A 141 -2.99 -21.56 -3.27
N ASN A 142 -3.65 -21.25 -2.14
CA ASN A 142 -3.38 -21.92 -0.84
C ASN A 142 -4.46 -21.73 0.26
N GLN A 143 -5.15 -22.81 0.69
CA GLN A 143 -6.20 -22.77 1.73
C GLN A 143 -5.66 -22.52 3.15
N ASP A 144 -4.45 -23.00 3.44
CA ASP A 144 -3.87 -22.85 4.77
C ASP A 144 -3.51 -21.39 5.05
N GLN A 145 -3.12 -20.64 4.02
CA GLN A 145 -2.85 -19.21 4.13
C GLN A 145 -4.13 -18.42 4.46
N ASP A 146 -5.22 -18.69 3.75
CA ASP A 146 -6.51 -18.01 4.01
C ASP A 146 -7.05 -18.34 5.41
N LYS A 147 -6.88 -19.59 5.85
CA LYS A 147 -7.18 -19.99 7.23
C LYS A 147 -6.35 -19.19 8.24
N GLN A 148 -5.04 -19.09 8.03
CA GLN A 148 -4.15 -18.32 8.92
C GLN A 148 -4.53 -16.84 8.97
N LEU A 149 -4.89 -16.23 7.84
CA LEU A 149 -5.36 -14.84 7.77
C LEU A 149 -6.69 -14.63 8.49
N CYS A 150 -7.67 -15.52 8.29
CA CYS A 150 -8.92 -15.48 9.03
C CYS A 150 -8.69 -15.54 10.55
N GLN A 151 -7.78 -16.43 10.99
CA GLN A 151 -7.45 -16.59 12.41
C GLN A 151 -6.71 -15.39 12.99
N SER A 152 -5.80 -14.75 12.24
CA SER A 152 -5.09 -13.56 12.72
C SER A 152 -6.04 -12.37 12.87
N ILE A 153 -6.92 -12.13 11.89
CA ILE A 153 -7.95 -11.08 11.96
C ILE A 153 -8.89 -11.33 13.15
N ALA A 154 -9.31 -12.57 13.35
CA ALA A 154 -10.19 -12.93 14.46
C ALA A 154 -9.59 -12.62 15.84
N ARG A 155 -8.31 -12.94 16.05
CA ARG A 155 -7.59 -12.60 17.29
C ARG A 155 -7.59 -11.10 17.53
N THR A 156 -7.24 -10.31 16.50
CA THR A 156 -7.24 -8.85 16.60
C THR A 156 -8.63 -8.29 16.94
N LEU A 157 -9.69 -8.85 16.36
CA LEU A 157 -11.06 -8.43 16.68
C LEU A 157 -11.44 -8.78 18.12
N TRP A 158 -11.01 -9.93 18.64
CA TRP A 158 -11.24 -10.29 20.05
C TRP A 158 -10.39 -9.51 21.05
N ASP A 159 -9.19 -9.07 20.66
CA ASP A 159 -8.38 -8.17 21.50
C ASP A 159 -9.11 -6.84 21.76
N ILE A 160 -9.95 -6.41 20.82
CA ILE A 160 -10.77 -5.20 20.92
C ILE A 160 -12.12 -5.49 21.59
N ASP A 161 -12.83 -6.53 21.16
CA ASP A 161 -14.11 -6.96 21.73
C ASP A 161 -14.17 -8.48 21.91
N PRO A 162 -13.84 -9.00 23.11
CA PRO A 162 -13.83 -10.44 23.40
C PRO A 162 -15.19 -11.12 23.21
N ASN A 163 -16.29 -10.36 23.26
CA ASN A 163 -17.64 -10.92 23.24
C ASN A 163 -18.10 -11.29 21.83
N ILE A 164 -17.39 -10.87 20.77
CA ILE A 164 -17.77 -11.15 19.39
C ILE A 164 -17.93 -12.65 19.17
N HIS A 165 -19.12 -13.07 18.77
CA HIS A 165 -19.39 -14.48 18.48
C HIS A 165 -18.78 -14.88 17.11
N PRO A 166 -18.12 -16.05 16.99
CA PRO A 166 -17.53 -16.52 15.72
C PRO A 166 -18.47 -16.45 14.52
N ALA A 167 -19.74 -16.80 14.71
CA ALA A 167 -20.75 -16.76 13.65
C ALA A 167 -21.06 -15.35 13.13
N HIS A 168 -20.95 -14.31 13.96
CA HIS A 168 -21.10 -12.92 13.52
C HIS A 168 -19.79 -12.42 12.90
N MET A 169 -18.65 -12.77 13.50
CA MET A 169 -17.32 -12.44 13.00
C MET A 169 -17.07 -12.98 11.59
N ALA A 170 -17.52 -14.20 11.29
CA ALA A 170 -17.41 -14.82 9.97
C ALA A 170 -18.12 -14.03 8.85
N LYS A 171 -19.08 -13.18 9.23
CA LYS A 171 -19.83 -12.29 8.32
C LYS A 171 -19.25 -10.87 8.29
N SER A 172 -18.23 -10.59 9.10
CA SER A 172 -17.63 -9.27 9.17
C SER A 172 -16.92 -8.91 7.86
N TRP A 173 -16.97 -7.63 7.50
CA TRP A 173 -16.32 -7.13 6.30
C TRP A 173 -14.82 -7.45 6.30
N ALA A 174 -14.14 -7.31 7.45
CA ALA A 174 -12.72 -7.61 7.58
C ALA A 174 -12.38 -9.07 7.24
N ILE A 175 -13.15 -10.04 7.76
CA ILE A 175 -12.96 -11.46 7.43
C ILE A 175 -13.26 -11.74 5.96
N LEU A 176 -14.34 -11.15 5.43
CA LEU A 176 -14.77 -11.40 4.06
C LEU A 176 -13.81 -10.83 3.02
N GLU A 177 -13.23 -9.65 3.29
CA GLU A 177 -12.39 -8.90 2.35
C GLU A 177 -10.90 -9.20 2.53
N TYR A 178 -10.39 -9.14 3.76
CA TYR A 178 -8.95 -9.33 4.03
C TYR A 178 -8.59 -10.78 4.39
N GLY A 179 -9.54 -11.53 4.95
CA GLY A 179 -9.36 -12.95 5.26
C GLY A 179 -9.73 -13.88 4.10
N ASN A 180 -10.11 -13.34 2.93
CA ASN A 180 -10.66 -14.09 1.80
C ASN A 180 -11.92 -14.92 2.14
N GLY A 181 -12.61 -14.60 3.25
CA GLY A 181 -13.78 -15.34 3.72
C GLY A 181 -14.92 -15.40 2.70
N ARG A 182 -15.03 -14.39 1.82
CA ARG A 182 -16.04 -14.33 0.76
C ARG A 182 -15.99 -15.52 -0.19
N LEU A 183 -14.80 -16.11 -0.39
CA LEU A 183 -14.58 -17.24 -1.29
C LEU A 183 -15.20 -18.55 -0.79
N TYR A 184 -15.53 -18.62 0.50
CA TYR A 184 -16.02 -19.84 1.16
C TYR A 184 -17.50 -19.77 1.49
N LYS A 185 -18.25 -18.96 0.75
CA LYS A 185 -19.70 -18.93 0.82
C LYS A 185 -20.25 -20.27 0.31
N ASN A 186 -21.04 -20.96 1.13
CA ASN A 186 -21.70 -22.19 0.72
C ASN A 186 -22.90 -21.90 -0.19
N LYS A 187 -23.57 -22.95 -0.69
CA LYS A 187 -24.74 -22.82 -1.59
C LYS A 187 -25.92 -22.08 -0.93
N ASP A 188 -26.04 -22.18 0.39
CA ASP A 188 -27.09 -21.53 1.18
C ASP A 188 -26.76 -20.06 1.51
N GLY A 189 -25.60 -19.58 1.07
CA GLY A 189 -25.13 -18.22 1.29
C GLY A 189 -24.50 -17.96 2.66
N GLU A 190 -24.18 -19.02 3.41
CA GLU A 190 -23.55 -18.98 4.72
C GLU A 190 -22.02 -19.16 4.64
N TYR A 191 -21.32 -18.62 5.65
CA TYR A 191 -19.85 -18.61 5.74
C TYR A 191 -19.37 -19.65 6.75
N GLU A 192 -19.73 -20.92 6.52
CA GLU A 192 -19.46 -22.03 7.45
C GLU A 192 -17.96 -22.32 7.62
N THR A 193 -17.20 -22.30 6.53
CA THR A 193 -15.76 -22.59 6.57
C THR A 193 -14.98 -21.52 7.34
N PRO A 194 -15.12 -20.20 7.06
CA PRO A 194 -14.49 -19.17 7.87
C PRO A 194 -14.95 -19.22 9.34
N LYS A 195 -16.25 -19.48 9.59
CA LYS A 195 -16.77 -19.67 10.95
C LYS A 195 -16.04 -20.79 11.70
N ASN A 196 -15.81 -21.92 11.05
CA ASN A 196 -15.11 -23.05 11.67
C ASN A 196 -13.64 -22.72 11.95
N TRP A 197 -12.95 -22.05 11.02
CA TRP A 197 -11.57 -21.61 11.23
C TRP A 197 -11.42 -20.62 12.39
N ILE A 198 -12.38 -19.71 12.53
CA ILE A 198 -12.45 -18.75 13.64
C ILE A 198 -12.73 -19.49 14.95
N LYS A 199 -13.67 -20.45 14.97
CA LYS A 199 -14.01 -21.25 16.17
C LYS A 199 -12.81 -22.00 16.75
N GLU A 200 -11.83 -22.40 15.92
CA GLU A 200 -10.60 -23.05 16.39
C GLU A 200 -9.75 -22.17 17.31
N VAL A 201 -9.84 -20.85 17.17
CA VAL A 201 -9.04 -19.85 17.90
C VAL A 201 -9.87 -18.99 18.85
N ASP A 202 -11.13 -19.36 19.09
CA ASP A 202 -12.06 -18.63 19.96
C ASP A 202 -11.64 -18.73 21.44
N PRO A 203 -11.35 -17.59 22.11
CA PRO A 203 -10.94 -17.57 23.52
C PRO A 203 -12.05 -18.09 24.45
N HIS A 204 -13.30 -18.10 23.98
CA HIS A 204 -14.47 -18.52 24.74
C HIS A 204 -15.07 -19.84 24.24
N ARG A 205 -14.34 -20.60 23.42
CA ARG A 205 -14.82 -21.83 22.76
C ARG A 205 -15.59 -22.78 23.69
N ASP A 206 -15.06 -23.02 24.89
CA ASP A 206 -15.63 -23.98 25.85
C ASP A 206 -16.82 -23.41 26.63
N SER A 207 -16.96 -22.08 26.65
CA SER A 207 -18.02 -21.37 27.38
C SER A 207 -19.23 -21.00 26.52
N ARG A 208 -19.08 -21.02 25.18
CA ARG A 208 -20.17 -20.72 24.25
C ARG A 208 -21.05 -21.95 24.05
N GLY A 209 -22.35 -21.81 24.28
CA GLY A 209 -23.31 -22.90 24.08
C GLY A 209 -23.53 -23.25 22.61
N ASP A 210 -23.93 -24.50 22.36
CA ASP A 210 -24.32 -24.99 21.03
C ASP A 210 -25.71 -24.47 20.65
N GLY A 211 -25.77 -23.23 20.17
CA GLY A 211 -27.01 -22.59 19.77
C GLY A 211 -26.77 -21.39 18.87
N ARG A 212 -27.86 -20.88 18.27
CA ARG A 212 -27.79 -19.63 17.50
C ARG A 212 -27.42 -18.49 18.44
N PRO A 213 -26.33 -17.75 18.18
CA PRO A 213 -25.97 -16.63 19.03
C PRO A 213 -27.05 -15.56 19.02
N ARG A 214 -27.23 -14.91 20.17
CA ARG A 214 -28.09 -13.73 20.27
C ARG A 214 -27.45 -12.59 19.47
N LYS A 215 -28.26 -11.75 18.84
CA LYS A 215 -27.78 -10.47 18.30
C LYS A 215 -27.47 -9.57 19.50
N ILE A 216 -26.18 -9.30 19.71
CA ILE A 216 -25.66 -8.41 20.75
C ILE A 216 -24.98 -7.25 20.01
N PRO A 217 -25.14 -6.00 20.45
CA PRO A 217 -24.31 -4.89 19.96
C PRO A 217 -22.85 -5.15 20.34
N TYR A 218 -21.96 -5.09 19.36
CA TYR A 218 -20.51 -5.19 19.56
C TYR A 218 -19.90 -3.79 19.59
N LEU A 219 -18.73 -3.66 20.21
CA LEU A 219 -17.96 -2.41 20.22
C LEU A 219 -17.45 -2.05 18.80
N ILE A 220 -17.30 -3.07 17.96
CA ILE A 220 -16.86 -2.95 16.57
C ILE A 220 -18.07 -3.10 15.65
N ASP A 221 -18.20 -2.18 14.71
CA ASP A 221 -19.11 -2.33 13.58
C ASP A 221 -18.54 -3.37 12.61
N LEU A 222 -19.06 -4.59 12.72
CA LEU A 222 -18.63 -5.71 11.87
C LEU A 222 -18.98 -5.51 10.39
N GLU A 223 -19.94 -4.65 10.05
CA GLU A 223 -20.36 -4.40 8.66
C GLU A 223 -19.46 -3.37 7.97
N ASN A 224 -19.05 -2.32 8.69
CA ASN A 224 -18.26 -1.22 8.13
C ASN A 224 -16.78 -1.21 8.57
N GLY A 225 -16.39 -2.07 9.52
CA GLY A 225 -15.01 -2.17 10.02
C GLY A 225 -14.56 -1.02 10.92
N GLY A 226 -15.48 -0.13 11.34
CA GLY A 226 -15.21 0.97 12.26
C GLY A 226 -15.62 0.68 13.71
N LEU A 227 -15.45 1.65 14.60
CA LEU A 227 -16.09 1.59 15.92
C LEU A 227 -17.60 1.76 15.76
N ALA A 228 -18.38 0.97 16.51
CA ALA A 228 -19.82 1.15 16.55
C ALA A 228 -20.13 2.58 17.02
N LYS A 229 -21.04 3.26 16.32
CA LYS A 229 -21.56 4.55 16.78
C LYS A 229 -22.59 4.28 17.87
N ASP A 230 -22.40 4.89 19.03
CA ASP A 230 -23.40 4.93 20.10
C ASP A 230 -24.75 5.50 19.62
#